data_AF-A0A947S0G9-F1
#
_entry.id   AF-A0A947S0G9-F1
#
_cell.length_a   1.000
_cell.length_b   1.000
_cell.length_c   1.000
_cell.angle_alpha   90.00
_cell.angle_beta   90.00
_cell.angle_gamma   90.00
#
_symmetry.space_group_name_H-M   'P 1'
#
loop_
_entity.id
_entity.type
_entity.pdbx_description
1 polymer ?
#
loop_
_entity_poly.entity_id
_entity_poly.type
_entity_poly.pdbx_seq_one_letter_code
_entity_poly.pdbx_strand_id
1 'polypeptide(L)'
;MNKFESSNLESPEKEFEEYEDLIKQYEGENVRESFGPKEECGPHIEEFEEILTPLLKEELLELLNNIEIEEEAMENKERESVKEALIPLVEKMNFLKKRTDIGEEEFEKLHEKYKIISRAVGMINGGNVDHNR
;
A
#
# COMPACT_ATOMS: atom_id res chain seq x y z
N MET A 1 39.61 -12.99 49.97
CA MET A 1 38.39 -13.09 49.14
C MET A 1 38.74 -12.51 47.78
N ASN A 2 38.84 -13.36 46.76
CA ASN A 2 39.15 -12.94 45.39
C ASN A 2 38.55 -13.98 44.45
N LYS A 3 37.41 -13.66 43.83
CA LYS A 3 36.83 -14.37 42.67
C LYS A 3 35.88 -13.41 41.95
N PHE A 4 36.34 -12.79 40.89
CA PHE A 4 35.47 -12.36 39.78
C PHE A 4 35.86 -13.26 38.62
N GLU A 5 34.97 -14.19 38.30
CA GLU A 5 35.06 -15.05 37.12
C GLU A 5 34.59 -14.25 35.90
N SER A 6 35.36 -14.38 34.82
CA SER A 6 35.12 -13.77 33.53
C SER A 6 34.02 -14.49 32.74
N SER A 7 33.42 -13.71 31.83
CA SER A 7 32.86 -14.08 30.52
C SER A 7 31.58 -14.93 30.45
N ASN A 8 30.50 -14.27 30.00
CA ASN A 8 29.66 -14.76 28.91
C ASN A 8 29.22 -13.54 28.06
N LEU A 9 30.11 -13.11 27.18
CA LEU A 9 29.75 -12.27 26.03
C LEU A 9 29.20 -13.25 24.99
N GLU A 10 27.87 -13.36 24.91
CA GLU A 10 27.23 -13.99 23.75
C GLU A 10 27.66 -13.21 22.50
N SER A 11 28.23 -13.93 21.53
CA SER A 11 28.81 -13.33 20.34
C SER A 11 27.72 -12.75 19.42
N PRO A 12 27.97 -11.59 18.78
CA PRO A 12 27.02 -10.96 17.84
C PRO A 12 26.70 -11.81 16.59
N GLU A 13 27.45 -12.88 16.37
CA GLU A 13 27.38 -13.70 15.15
C GLU A 13 26.12 -14.59 15.10
N LYS A 14 25.51 -14.90 16.25
CA LYS A 14 24.26 -15.70 16.30
C LYS A 14 23.01 -14.92 15.91
N GLU A 15 22.98 -13.60 16.12
CA GLU A 15 21.82 -12.79 15.70
C GLU A 15 21.74 -12.71 14.16
N PHE A 16 22.86 -12.67 13.46
CA PHE A 16 22.87 -12.48 12.00
C PHE A 16 22.34 -13.67 11.19
N GLU A 17 22.57 -14.91 11.63
CA GLU A 17 22.01 -16.11 10.95
C GLU A 17 20.47 -16.15 11.01
N GLU A 18 19.87 -15.76 12.15
CA GLU A 18 18.41 -15.68 12.27
C GLU A 18 17.80 -14.60 11.35
N TYR A 19 18.52 -13.49 11.13
CA TYR A 19 18.07 -12.46 10.18
C TYR A 19 18.19 -12.91 8.72
N GLU A 20 19.24 -13.65 8.33
CA GLU A 20 19.34 -14.18 6.95
C GLU A 20 18.25 -15.20 6.63
N ASP A 21 17.90 -16.06 7.60
CA ASP A 21 16.80 -17.01 7.44
C ASP A 21 15.43 -16.30 7.40
N LEU A 22 15.26 -15.21 8.16
CA LEU A 22 14.06 -14.36 8.08
C LEU A 22 13.96 -13.64 6.73
N ILE A 23 15.07 -13.13 6.21
CA ILE A 23 15.14 -12.50 4.87
C ILE A 23 14.82 -13.52 3.80
N LYS A 24 15.38 -14.74 3.86
CA LYS A 24 15.02 -15.84 2.94
C LYS A 24 13.55 -16.25 3.03
N GLN A 25 12.96 -16.23 4.22
CA GLN A 25 11.55 -16.51 4.41
C GLN A 25 10.67 -15.43 3.75
N TYR A 26 11.04 -14.15 3.90
CA TYR A 26 10.34 -13.02 3.26
C TYR A 26 10.59 -12.90 1.75
N GLU A 27 11.78 -13.24 1.27
CA GLU A 27 12.12 -13.30 -0.16
C GLU A 27 11.46 -14.51 -0.84
N GLY A 28 11.31 -15.63 -0.13
CA GLY A 28 10.60 -16.82 -0.59
C GLY A 28 9.07 -16.65 -0.67
N GLU A 29 8.48 -15.79 0.17
CA GLU A 29 7.03 -15.50 0.15
C GLU A 29 6.61 -14.44 -0.86
N ASN A 30 7.52 -13.57 -1.34
CA ASN A 30 7.21 -12.52 -2.31
C ASN A 30 7.43 -12.87 -3.79
N VAL A 31 7.95 -14.06 -4.11
CA VAL A 31 8.02 -14.55 -5.50
C VAL A 31 7.41 -15.95 -5.59
N ARG A 32 6.14 -16.08 -5.22
CA ARG A 32 5.29 -17.04 -5.95
C ARG A 32 4.79 -16.33 -7.19
N GLU A 33 5.64 -16.26 -8.22
CA GLU A 33 5.12 -16.15 -9.58
C GLU A 33 4.02 -17.19 -9.73
N SER A 34 2.86 -16.71 -10.14
CA SER A 34 1.70 -17.55 -10.37
C SER A 34 2.05 -18.52 -11.50
N PHE A 35 2.46 -19.75 -11.18
CA PHE A 35 2.76 -20.79 -12.17
C PHE A 35 1.50 -21.34 -12.89
N GLY A 36 0.34 -20.75 -12.64
CA GLY A 36 -0.92 -21.06 -13.34
C GLY A 36 -1.17 -20.10 -14.50
N PRO A 37 -2.08 -20.46 -15.43
CA PRO A 37 -2.55 -19.52 -16.45
C PRO A 37 -3.08 -18.26 -15.77
N LYS A 38 -2.71 -17.10 -16.31
CA LYS A 38 -3.25 -15.82 -15.88
C LYS A 38 -4.76 -15.77 -16.14
N GLU A 39 -5.50 -15.17 -15.22
CA GLU A 39 -6.93 -14.92 -15.39
C GLU A 39 -7.15 -13.76 -16.37
N GLU A 40 -8.33 -13.73 -17.00
CA GLU A 40 -8.74 -12.59 -17.83
C GLU A 40 -8.92 -11.34 -16.96
N CYS A 41 -8.28 -10.24 -17.33
CA CYS A 41 -8.31 -8.99 -16.56
C CYS A 41 -9.64 -8.24 -16.64
N GLY A 42 -10.40 -8.37 -17.72
CA GLY A 42 -11.60 -7.57 -18.01
C GLY A 42 -12.60 -7.44 -16.84
N PRO A 43 -13.10 -8.54 -16.25
CA PRO A 43 -14.03 -8.47 -15.12
C PRO A 43 -13.44 -7.77 -13.89
N HIS A 44 -12.14 -7.96 -13.63
CA HIS A 44 -11.46 -7.36 -12.50
C HIS A 44 -11.21 -5.86 -12.69
N ILE A 45 -11.04 -5.41 -13.93
CA ILE A 45 -10.98 -4.00 -14.31
C ILE A 45 -12.35 -3.35 -14.11
N GLU A 46 -13.44 -4.00 -14.54
CA GLU A 46 -14.80 -3.48 -14.34
C GLU A 46 -15.11 -3.26 -12.85
N GLU A 47 -14.85 -4.26 -11.99
CA GLU A 47 -15.02 -4.13 -10.55
C GLU A 47 -14.11 -3.04 -9.93
N PHE A 48 -12.92 -2.83 -10.49
CA PHE A 48 -12.03 -1.75 -10.05
C PHE A 48 -12.60 -0.38 -10.43
N GLU A 49 -13.11 -0.22 -11.65
CA GLU A 49 -13.70 1.02 -12.13
C GLU A 49 -15.03 1.35 -11.43
N GLU A 50 -15.82 0.36 -11.03
CA GLU A 50 -17.05 0.56 -10.23
C GLU A 50 -16.76 1.24 -8.89
N ILE A 51 -15.71 0.79 -8.19
CA ILE A 51 -15.27 1.40 -6.93
C ILE A 51 -14.69 2.79 -7.18
N LEU A 52 -13.92 2.95 -8.26
CA LEU A 52 -13.14 4.15 -8.52
C LEU A 52 -13.98 5.32 -9.06
N THR A 53 -14.99 5.05 -9.87
CA THR A 53 -15.85 6.05 -10.52
C THR A 53 -16.46 7.07 -9.56
N PRO A 54 -17.13 6.68 -8.45
CA PRO A 54 -17.68 7.66 -7.52
C PRO A 54 -16.59 8.49 -6.81
N LEU A 55 -15.37 7.98 -6.68
CA LEU A 55 -14.26 8.63 -6.00
C LEU A 55 -13.55 9.68 -6.88
N LEU A 56 -13.72 9.62 -8.21
CA LEU A 56 -13.18 10.58 -9.16
C LEU A 56 -14.08 11.80 -9.42
N LYS A 57 -15.19 11.94 -8.69
CA LYS A 57 -16.06 13.12 -8.84
C LYS A 57 -15.31 14.39 -8.43
N GLU A 58 -15.37 15.40 -9.28
CA GLU A 58 -14.65 16.67 -9.09
C GLU A 58 -14.96 17.32 -7.73
N GLU A 59 -16.24 17.37 -7.34
CA GLU A 59 -16.69 17.91 -6.04
C GLU A 59 -16.04 17.20 -4.85
N LEU A 60 -15.89 15.86 -4.93
CA LEU A 60 -15.24 15.09 -3.87
C LEU A 60 -13.74 15.35 -3.85
N LEU A 61 -13.09 15.35 -5.01
CA LEU A 61 -11.65 15.61 -5.10
C LEU A 61 -11.31 17.02 -4.61
N GLU A 62 -12.13 18.03 -4.95
CA GLU A 62 -11.96 19.39 -4.46
C GLU A 62 -12.14 19.46 -2.94
N LEU A 63 -13.17 18.81 -2.39
CA LEU A 63 -13.38 18.73 -0.94
C LEU A 63 -12.15 18.13 -0.24
N LEU A 64 -11.61 17.02 -0.75
CA LEU A 64 -10.48 16.33 -0.14
C LEU A 64 -9.18 17.16 -0.23
N ASN A 65 -8.92 17.81 -1.36
CA ASN A 65 -7.73 18.65 -1.56
C ASN A 65 -7.71 19.92 -0.69
N ASN A 66 -8.86 20.34 -0.15
CA ASN A 66 -8.95 21.51 0.72
C ASN A 66 -8.65 21.19 2.20
N ILE A 67 -8.50 19.91 2.55
CA ILE A 67 -8.20 19.48 3.93
C ILE A 67 -6.70 19.62 4.17
N GLU A 68 -6.27 20.71 4.82
CA GLU A 68 -4.84 21.02 4.96
C GLU A 68 -4.22 20.59 6.30
N ILE A 69 -5.02 20.50 7.36
CA ILE A 69 -4.53 20.28 8.74
C ILE A 69 -4.95 18.92 9.30
N GLU A 70 -4.12 18.38 10.21
CA GLU A 70 -4.32 17.06 10.79
C GLU A 70 -5.64 16.92 11.54
N GLU A 71 -6.05 17.94 12.32
CA GLU A 71 -7.29 17.90 13.09
C GLU A 71 -8.51 17.77 12.20
N GLU A 72 -8.60 18.59 11.14
CA GLU A 72 -9.67 18.50 10.15
C GLU A 72 -9.65 17.15 9.44
N ALA A 73 -8.45 16.66 9.07
CA ALA A 73 -8.28 15.39 8.38
C ALA A 73 -8.70 14.17 9.20
N MET A 74 -8.62 14.25 10.53
CA MET A 74 -9.07 13.21 11.45
C MET A 74 -10.58 13.24 11.70
N GLU A 75 -11.22 14.41 11.60
CA GLU A 75 -12.66 14.56 11.83
C GLU A 75 -13.50 14.47 10.55
N ASN A 76 -12.87 14.56 9.37
CA ASN A 76 -13.54 14.54 8.08
C ASN A 76 -13.97 13.11 7.65
N LYS A 77 -15.28 12.86 7.68
CA LYS A 77 -15.89 11.56 7.39
C LYS A 77 -15.78 11.15 5.92
N GLU A 78 -15.85 12.12 5.01
CA GLU A 78 -15.67 11.89 3.58
C GLU A 78 -14.26 11.37 3.31
N ARG A 79 -13.24 12.01 3.89
CA ARG A 79 -11.84 11.56 3.81
C ARG A 79 -11.64 10.16 4.39
N GLU A 80 -12.22 9.87 5.55
CA GLU A 80 -12.16 8.53 6.16
C GLU A 80 -12.78 7.48 5.23
N SER A 81 -13.99 7.75 4.71
CA SER A 81 -14.70 6.84 3.80
C SER A 81 -13.92 6.57 2.51
N VAL A 82 -13.29 7.61 1.93
CA VAL A 82 -12.46 7.45 0.72
C VAL A 82 -11.19 6.65 1.04
N LYS A 83 -10.54 6.91 2.18
CA LYS A 83 -9.36 6.17 2.61
C LYS A 83 -9.66 4.68 2.80
N GLU A 84 -10.80 4.34 3.37
CA GLU A 84 -11.26 2.95 3.47
C GLU A 84 -11.50 2.32 2.09
N ALA A 85 -12.09 3.07 1.16
CA ALA A 85 -12.32 2.61 -0.22
C ALA A 85 -11.02 2.41 -1.03
N LEU A 86 -9.91 3.06 -0.66
CA LEU A 86 -8.61 2.85 -1.30
C LEU A 86 -8.01 1.47 -0.98
N ILE A 87 -8.34 0.86 0.17
CA ILE A 87 -7.82 -0.45 0.59
C ILE A 87 -8.13 -1.54 -0.44
N PRO A 88 -9.41 -1.81 -0.81
CA PRO A 88 -9.72 -2.83 -1.80
C PRO A 88 -9.19 -2.49 -3.20
N LEU A 89 -8.98 -1.20 -3.53
CA LEU A 89 -8.35 -0.81 -4.80
C LEU A 89 -6.88 -1.28 -4.87
N VAL A 90 -6.11 -1.13 -3.78
CA VAL A 90 -4.72 -1.61 -3.73
C VAL A 90 -4.67 -3.14 -3.85
N GLU A 91 -5.57 -3.87 -3.19
CA GLU A 91 -5.66 -5.32 -3.32
C GLU A 91 -5.98 -5.76 -4.75
N LYS A 92 -6.96 -5.11 -5.39
CA LYS A 92 -7.30 -5.34 -6.79
C LYS A 92 -6.16 -5.02 -7.74
N MET A 93 -5.45 -3.91 -7.54
CA MET A 93 -4.25 -3.60 -8.33
C MET A 93 -3.19 -4.69 -8.22
N ASN A 94 -2.92 -5.16 -7.00
CA ASN A 94 -1.96 -6.25 -6.79
C ASN A 94 -2.41 -7.55 -7.47
N PHE A 95 -3.71 -7.85 -7.41
CA PHE A 95 -4.29 -8.98 -8.10
C PHE A 95 -4.14 -8.86 -9.62
N LEU A 96 -4.57 -7.73 -10.20
CA LEU A 96 -4.43 -7.44 -11.64
C LEU A 96 -2.99 -7.65 -12.10
N LYS A 97 -2.02 -7.03 -11.41
CA LYS A 97 -0.59 -7.11 -11.76
C LYS A 97 -0.02 -8.53 -11.66
N LYS A 98 -0.38 -9.29 -10.62
CA LYS A 98 0.26 -10.58 -10.30
C LYS A 98 -0.46 -11.80 -10.89
N ARG A 99 -1.77 -11.70 -11.15
CA ARG A 99 -2.64 -12.86 -11.43
C ARG A 99 -3.39 -12.77 -12.75
N THR A 100 -3.47 -11.61 -13.39
CA THR A 100 -4.22 -11.44 -14.65
C THR A 100 -3.32 -11.19 -15.86
N ASP A 101 -3.92 -11.25 -17.04
CA ASP A 101 -3.31 -10.96 -18.34
C ASP A 101 -3.26 -9.47 -18.70
N ILE A 102 -3.52 -8.58 -17.74
CA ILE A 102 -3.44 -7.12 -17.93
C ILE A 102 -2.09 -6.69 -18.51
N GLY A 103 -2.14 -5.81 -19.50
CA GLY A 103 -0.96 -5.18 -20.08
C GLY A 103 -0.40 -4.06 -19.20
N GLU A 104 0.88 -3.74 -19.37
CA GLU A 104 1.55 -2.67 -18.59
C GLU A 104 0.89 -1.30 -18.79
N GLU A 105 0.56 -0.94 -20.03
CA GLU A 105 -0.08 0.35 -20.35
C GLU A 105 -1.46 0.49 -19.68
N GLU A 106 -2.25 -0.58 -19.67
CA GLU A 106 -3.57 -0.59 -19.05
C GLU A 106 -3.47 -0.53 -17.53
N PHE A 107 -2.55 -1.29 -16.95
CA PHE A 107 -2.25 -1.23 -15.52
C PHE A 107 -1.81 0.18 -15.09
N GLU A 108 -0.95 0.84 -15.89
CA GLU A 108 -0.49 2.20 -15.61
C GLU A 108 -1.64 3.21 -15.65
N LYS A 109 -2.58 3.08 -16.59
CA LYS A 109 -3.79 3.92 -16.64
C LYS A 109 -4.64 3.78 -15.37
N LEU A 110 -4.85 2.56 -14.87
CA LEU A 110 -5.58 2.33 -13.62
C LEU A 110 -4.83 2.89 -12.41
N HIS A 111 -3.50 2.73 -12.40
CA HIS A 111 -2.65 3.27 -11.34
C HIS A 111 -2.67 4.80 -11.28
N GLU A 112 -2.66 5.49 -12.43
CA GLU A 112 -2.77 6.95 -12.46
C GLU A 112 -4.13 7.42 -11.93
N LYS A 113 -5.24 6.74 -12.29
CA LYS A 113 -6.56 7.02 -11.71
C LYS A 113 -6.56 6.85 -10.19
N TYR A 114 -5.98 5.77 -9.69
CA TYR A 114 -5.81 5.54 -8.25
C TYR A 114 -4.99 6.66 -7.58
N LYS A 115 -3.88 7.08 -8.21
CA LYS A 115 -3.00 8.12 -7.66
C LYS A 115 -3.68 9.47 -7.52
N ILE A 116 -4.60 9.84 -8.41
CA ILE A 116 -5.39 11.07 -8.28
C ILE A 116 -6.12 11.09 -6.94
N ILE A 117 -6.78 9.97 -6.59
CA ILE A 117 -7.56 9.86 -5.35
C ILE A 117 -6.63 9.78 -4.14
N SER A 118 -5.57 8.96 -4.23
CA SER A 118 -4.59 8.82 -3.14
C SER A 118 -3.95 10.17 -2.76
N ARG A 119 -3.65 11.01 -3.75
CA ARG A 119 -3.14 12.36 -3.54
C ARG A 119 -4.20 13.28 -2.94
N ALA A 120 -5.43 13.21 -3.43
CA ALA A 120 -6.52 14.00 -2.88
C ALA A 120 -6.77 13.68 -1.39
N VAL A 121 -6.71 12.41 -0.99
CA VAL A 121 -6.81 12.01 0.43
C VAL A 121 -5.63 12.53 1.26
N GLY A 122 -4.43 12.55 0.66
CA GLY A 122 -3.21 13.06 1.28
C GLY A 122 -2.73 12.25 2.48
N MET A 123 -1.48 12.49 2.87
CA MET A 123 -0.85 11.84 4.03
C MET A 123 -0.64 12.85 5.16
N ILE A 124 -1.05 12.49 6.37
CA ILE A 124 -0.77 13.32 7.55
C ILE A 124 0.73 13.25 7.85
N ASN A 125 1.38 14.42 7.91
CA ASN A 125 2.79 14.57 8.18
C ASN A 125 3.04 15.89 8.94
N GLY A 126 3.43 15.79 10.21
CA GLY A 126 3.80 16.95 11.03
C GLY A 126 2.68 17.97 11.20
N GLY A 127 1.46 17.52 11.55
CA GLY A 127 0.31 18.40 11.78
C GLY A 127 -0.43 18.86 10.51
N ASN A 128 0.07 18.50 9.33
CA ASN A 128 -0.51 18.93 8.05
C ASN A 128 -0.80 17.72 7.15
N VAL A 129 -1.65 17.92 6.14
CA VAL A 129 -1.92 16.94 5.09
C VAL A 129 -1.04 17.26 3.86
N ASP A 130 -0.26 16.28 3.44
CA ASP A 130 0.57 16.35 2.23
C ASP A 130 -0.13 15.62 1.08
N HIS A 131 -0.58 16.41 0.09
CA HIS A 131 -1.24 15.92 -1.13
C HIS A 131 -0.27 15.59 -2.29
N ASN A 132 1.03 15.85 -2.13
CA ASN A 132 2.01 15.70 -3.21
C ASN A 132 2.79 14.39 -3.18
N ARG A 133 2.59 13.59 -2.14
CA ARG A 133 3.39 12.38 -1.88
C ARG A 133 2.90 11.14 -2.62
#